data_AF-A0AAD5CWY5-F1
#
_entry.id   AF-A0AAD5CWY5-F1
#
_cell.length_a   1.000
_cell.length_b   1.000
_cell.length_c   1.000
_cell.angle_alpha   90.00
_cell.angle_beta   90.00
_cell.angle_gamma   90.00
#
_symmetry.space_group_name_H-M   'P 1'
#
loop_
_entity.id
_entity.type
_entity.pdbx_description
1 polymer ?
#
loop_
_entity_poly.entity_id
_entity_poly.type
_entity_poly.pdbx_seq_one_letter_code
_entity_poly.pdbx_strand_id
1 'polypeptide(L)'
;VWNYGKATLHNSFNNHEYPGKRISKLCLVNELDNNLLLVASSNGDVRAWKDYTIKCKQKFVTAFCSIHGGRGVSAVVDWQQQSDYMYASVGMSSTMVWNLNKEQLLSSVPLASACSISALAASQVHGGQFAAGFMDGSVRLYDIRTPKGFKRTTNIKNKVMNTLANNFNRRIRTPDSNNQRQNHRNMAEKLAPEKRHSFFHGSQKVFEWDQTLDEVNMYINLPTGVPTKLFYCKIQSKHVEVGIKGNPPYMNHDLYSPVKTDSSFWTIEDDILHITLQKRDKGQTWSSPIEGQGQLDPYAADVEQKRLMLQRFQEENPGFDFSQAQFSGNCPDPRTFMGGIRSD
;
A
#
# COMPACT_ATOMS: atom_id res chain seq x y z
N VAL A 1 -17.90 8.85 -31.73
CA VAL A 1 -17.64 7.42 -32.00
C VAL A 1 -16.89 7.28 -33.30
N TRP A 2 -15.63 6.86 -33.25
CA TRP A 2 -14.76 6.74 -34.41
C TRP A 2 -14.42 5.27 -34.66
N ASN A 3 -14.44 4.85 -35.92
CA ASN A 3 -14.06 3.51 -36.35
C ASN A 3 -12.62 3.53 -36.84
N TYR A 4 -11.72 2.91 -36.08
CA TYR A 4 -10.29 2.88 -36.40
C TYR A 4 -9.97 1.97 -37.60
N GLY A 5 -10.72 0.88 -37.80
CA GLY A 5 -10.48 -0.04 -38.92
C GLY A 5 -10.85 0.55 -40.28
N LYS A 6 -11.78 1.50 -40.30
CA LYS A 6 -12.20 2.23 -41.51
C LYS A 6 -11.71 3.67 -41.57
N ALA A 7 -11.07 4.15 -40.50
CA ALA A 7 -10.71 5.56 -40.29
C ALA A 7 -11.88 6.56 -40.44
N THR A 8 -13.13 6.14 -40.18
CA THR A 8 -14.34 6.97 -40.38
C THR A 8 -15.04 7.33 -39.08
N LEU A 9 -15.62 8.54 -39.01
CA LEU A 9 -16.54 8.92 -37.94
C LEU A 9 -17.89 8.20 -38.10
N HIS A 10 -18.27 7.37 -37.13
CA HIS A 10 -19.56 6.68 -37.12
C HIS A 10 -20.68 7.54 -36.52
N ASN A 11 -20.43 8.20 -35.39
CA ASN A 11 -21.45 9.02 -34.73
C ASN A 11 -20.83 10.15 -33.90
N SER A 12 -21.59 11.23 -33.70
CA SER A 12 -21.29 12.35 -32.81
C SER A 12 -22.58 12.88 -32.23
N PHE A 13 -22.61 13.17 -30.93
CA PHE A 13 -23.80 13.65 -30.25
C PHE A 13 -23.45 14.41 -28.97
N ASN A 14 -24.38 15.25 -28.51
CA ASN A 14 -24.25 16.02 -27.28
C ASN A 14 -24.75 15.21 -26.09
N ASN A 15 -23.95 15.12 -25.02
CA ASN A 15 -24.36 14.46 -23.78
C ASN A 15 -25.41 15.28 -23.00
N HIS A 16 -25.29 16.60 -23.04
CA HIS A 16 -26.22 17.58 -22.48
C HIS A 16 -25.91 18.97 -23.05
N GLU A 17 -26.81 19.93 -22.84
CA GLU A 17 -26.64 21.31 -23.31
C GLU A 17 -26.13 22.27 -22.21
N TYR A 18 -25.82 21.75 -21.01
CA TYR A 18 -25.38 22.59 -19.90
C TYR A 18 -24.00 23.22 -20.15
N PRO A 19 -23.87 24.55 -20.08
CA PRO A 19 -22.60 25.23 -20.28
C PRO A 19 -21.63 24.93 -19.12
N GLY A 20 -20.33 24.82 -19.45
CA GLY A 20 -19.25 24.68 -18.46
C GLY A 20 -19.14 23.31 -17.79
N LYS A 21 -19.97 22.33 -18.16
CA LYS A 21 -19.90 20.95 -17.66
C LYS A 21 -18.97 20.12 -18.54
N ARG A 22 -18.07 19.36 -17.90
CA ARG A 22 -17.08 18.51 -18.58
C ARG A 22 -17.42 17.05 -18.35
N ILE A 23 -17.11 16.20 -19.32
CA ILE A 23 -17.16 14.75 -19.14
C ILE A 23 -16.02 14.35 -18.21
N SER A 24 -16.32 13.55 -17.18
CA SER A 24 -15.33 13.01 -16.24
C SER A 24 -15.00 11.54 -16.52
N LYS A 25 -15.96 10.75 -17.00
CA LYS A 25 -15.76 9.32 -17.30
C LYS A 25 -16.68 8.85 -18.42
N LEU A 26 -16.17 7.91 -19.23
CA LEU A 26 -16.94 7.11 -20.18
C LEU A 26 -16.75 5.63 -19.81
N CYS A 27 -17.83 4.88 -19.67
CA CYS A 27 -17.81 3.45 -19.39
C CYS A 27 -18.78 2.71 -20.31
N LEU A 28 -18.44 1.48 -20.68
CA LEU A 28 -19.40 0.56 -21.29
C LEU A 28 -20.06 -0.25 -20.19
N VAL A 29 -21.37 -0.41 -20.31
CA VAL A 29 -22.19 -1.27 -19.45
C VAL A 29 -22.77 -2.36 -20.33
N ASN A 30 -22.78 -3.60 -19.84
CA ASN A 30 -23.23 -4.78 -20.57
C ASN A 30 -22.43 -5.00 -21.86
N GLU A 31 -21.10 -5.02 -21.75
CA GLU A 31 -20.20 -5.16 -22.91
C GLU A 31 -20.48 -6.41 -23.76
N LEU A 32 -20.96 -7.49 -23.13
CA LEU A 32 -21.21 -8.77 -23.79
C LEU A 32 -22.57 -8.85 -24.49
N ASP A 33 -23.54 -8.00 -24.13
CA ASP A 33 -24.87 -8.01 -24.73
C ASP A 33 -25.55 -6.64 -24.60
N ASN A 34 -26.01 -6.07 -25.72
CA ASN A 34 -26.76 -4.81 -25.77
C ASN A 34 -26.10 -3.66 -24.97
N ASN A 35 -24.86 -3.35 -25.31
CA ASN A 35 -24.07 -2.39 -24.54
C ASN A 35 -24.70 -0.98 -24.48
N LEU A 36 -24.49 -0.35 -23.33
CA LEU A 36 -24.83 1.04 -23.07
C LEU A 36 -23.55 1.84 -22.85
N LEU A 37 -23.53 3.07 -23.35
CA LEU A 37 -22.49 4.03 -23.05
C LEU A 37 -22.92 4.87 -21.85
N LEU A 38 -22.26 4.66 -20.73
CA LEU A 38 -22.41 5.45 -19.51
C LEU A 38 -21.45 6.63 -19.56
N VAL A 39 -21.99 7.84 -19.37
CA VAL A 39 -21.28 9.12 -19.43
C VAL A 39 -21.46 9.82 -18.09
N ALA A 40 -20.38 9.92 -17.32
CA ALA A 40 -20.34 10.72 -16.11
C ALA A 40 -19.84 12.13 -16.42
N SER A 41 -20.51 13.13 -15.85
CA SER A 41 -20.12 14.53 -15.90
C SER A 41 -19.44 14.94 -14.59
N SER A 42 -18.64 16.00 -14.64
CA SER A 42 -17.85 16.49 -13.50
C SER A 42 -18.70 16.95 -12.31
N ASN A 43 -19.99 17.19 -12.47
CA ASN A 43 -20.92 17.53 -11.39
C ASN A 43 -21.58 16.32 -10.72
N GLY A 44 -21.23 15.09 -11.12
CA GLY A 44 -21.83 13.86 -10.58
C GLY A 44 -23.08 13.40 -11.32
N ASP A 45 -23.46 14.05 -12.42
CA ASP A 45 -24.54 13.54 -13.28
C ASP A 45 -24.01 12.35 -14.08
N VAL A 46 -24.77 11.25 -14.06
CA VAL A 46 -24.46 10.05 -14.83
C VAL A 46 -25.61 9.82 -15.81
N ARG A 47 -25.28 9.59 -17.09
CA ARG A 47 -26.24 9.35 -18.18
C ARG A 47 -25.90 8.06 -18.91
N ALA A 48 -26.90 7.26 -19.25
CA ALA A 48 -26.74 6.06 -20.06
C ALA A 48 -27.33 6.26 -21.47
N TRP A 49 -26.57 5.87 -22.49
CA TRP A 49 -26.94 6.00 -23.89
C TRP A 49 -26.94 4.64 -24.59
N LYS A 50 -28.02 4.34 -25.31
CA LYS A 50 -28.14 3.18 -26.20
C LYS A 50 -27.95 3.59 -27.65
N ASP A 51 -27.62 2.65 -28.52
CA ASP A 51 -27.50 2.86 -29.98
C ASP A 51 -26.48 3.96 -30.35
N TYR A 52 -25.53 4.24 -29.45
CA TYR A 52 -24.57 5.35 -29.56
C TYR A 52 -23.59 5.19 -30.74
N THR A 53 -23.46 3.96 -31.26
CA THR A 53 -22.62 3.65 -32.42
C THR A 53 -23.29 3.95 -33.77
N ILE A 54 -24.62 4.13 -33.79
CA ILE A 54 -25.40 4.35 -35.01
C ILE A 54 -25.63 5.85 -35.20
N LYS A 55 -25.21 6.38 -36.34
CA LYS A 55 -25.32 7.82 -36.66
C LYS A 55 -26.75 8.33 -36.44
N CYS A 56 -26.89 9.36 -35.60
CA CYS A 56 -28.16 10.03 -35.29
C CYS A 56 -29.26 9.14 -34.70
N LYS A 57 -28.95 7.93 -34.20
CA LYS A 57 -29.93 7.02 -33.58
C LYS A 57 -29.70 6.78 -32.08
N GLN A 58 -28.73 7.47 -31.48
CA GLN A 58 -28.47 7.38 -30.06
C GLN A 58 -29.73 7.70 -29.24
N LYS A 59 -30.00 6.89 -28.22
CA LYS A 59 -31.15 7.04 -27.33
C LYS A 59 -30.68 7.27 -25.91
N PHE A 60 -31.30 8.23 -25.25
CA PHE A 60 -31.16 8.42 -23.82
C PHE A 60 -31.94 7.31 -23.08
N VAL A 61 -31.28 6.60 -22.16
CA VAL A 61 -31.89 5.50 -21.39
C VAL A 61 -32.30 5.98 -20.01
N THR A 62 -31.33 6.48 -19.23
CA THR A 62 -31.57 6.97 -17.88
C THR A 62 -30.52 8.02 -17.50
N ALA A 63 -30.85 8.86 -16.52
CA ALA A 63 -29.89 9.69 -15.82
C ALA A 63 -30.21 9.75 -14.35
N PHE A 64 -29.16 9.78 -13.54
CA PHE A 64 -29.27 10.01 -12.12
C PHE A 64 -28.09 10.86 -11.64
N CYS A 65 -28.31 11.59 -10.55
CA CYS A 65 -27.25 12.32 -9.89
C CYS A 65 -26.63 11.40 -8.85
N SER A 66 -25.37 10.99 -9.06
CA SER A 66 -24.71 10.06 -8.14
C SER A 66 -24.45 10.70 -6.77
N ILE A 67 -24.46 12.04 -6.67
CA ILE A 67 -24.09 12.79 -5.47
C ILE A 67 -24.90 14.10 -5.38
N HIS A 68 -25.56 14.33 -4.25
CA HIS A 68 -26.32 15.56 -3.99
C HIS A 68 -25.42 16.64 -3.36
N GLY A 69 -25.32 17.83 -3.97
CA GLY A 69 -24.88 19.05 -3.27
C GLY A 69 -23.43 19.55 -3.45
N GLY A 70 -22.62 19.00 -4.37
CA GLY A 70 -21.25 19.46 -4.59
C GLY A 70 -21.11 20.50 -5.71
N ARG A 71 -21.07 21.80 -5.40
CA ARG A 71 -20.70 22.84 -6.39
C ARG A 71 -19.18 22.89 -6.56
N GLY A 72 -18.69 22.71 -7.78
CA GLY A 72 -17.34 23.13 -8.18
C GLY A 72 -16.20 22.11 -8.07
N VAL A 73 -16.48 20.82 -7.86
CA VAL A 73 -15.42 19.79 -7.78
C VAL A 73 -15.67 18.66 -8.78
N SER A 74 -14.59 18.12 -9.37
CA SER A 74 -14.67 17.06 -10.38
C SER A 74 -15.11 15.73 -9.76
N ALA A 75 -16.30 15.26 -10.13
CA ALA A 75 -16.77 13.93 -9.81
C ALA A 75 -15.86 12.87 -10.45
N VAL A 76 -15.53 11.85 -9.67
CA VAL A 76 -14.82 10.65 -10.12
C VAL A 76 -15.79 9.49 -9.99
N VAL A 77 -15.95 8.71 -11.06
CA VAL A 77 -16.89 7.60 -11.13
C VAL A 77 -16.19 6.37 -11.71
N ASP A 78 -16.53 5.19 -11.21
CA ASP A 78 -16.16 3.93 -11.83
C ASP A 78 -17.24 2.86 -11.70
N TRP A 79 -17.26 1.93 -12.66
CA TRP A 79 -18.30 0.90 -12.83
C TRP A 79 -17.73 -0.50 -12.61
N GLN A 80 -18.50 -1.37 -11.95
CA GLN A 80 -18.17 -2.78 -11.72
C GLN A 80 -19.26 -3.68 -12.30
N GLN A 81 -18.98 -4.29 -13.45
CA GLN A 81 -19.96 -5.11 -14.19
C GLN A 81 -20.41 -6.35 -13.41
N GLN A 82 -19.51 -7.01 -12.67
CA GLN A 82 -19.82 -8.27 -11.99
C GLN A 82 -20.87 -8.12 -10.87
N SER A 83 -20.95 -6.94 -10.23
CA SER A 83 -21.80 -6.71 -9.05
C SER A 83 -22.87 -5.65 -9.27
N ASP A 84 -22.96 -5.10 -10.47
CA ASP A 84 -23.80 -3.96 -10.82
C ASP A 84 -23.58 -2.72 -9.94
N TYR A 85 -22.37 -2.56 -9.40
CA TYR A 85 -22.03 -1.46 -8.51
C TYR A 85 -21.37 -0.32 -9.27
N MET A 86 -21.79 0.90 -8.93
CA MET A 86 -21.15 2.12 -9.36
C MET A 86 -20.64 2.89 -8.15
N TYR A 87 -19.37 3.28 -8.21
CA TYR A 87 -18.70 4.04 -7.17
C TYR A 87 -18.55 5.47 -7.63
N ALA A 88 -18.97 6.42 -6.81
CA ALA A 88 -18.90 7.85 -7.14
C ALA A 88 -18.34 8.65 -5.96
N SER A 89 -17.41 9.56 -6.23
CA SER A 89 -16.88 10.52 -5.24
C SER A 89 -16.78 11.92 -5.81
N VAL A 90 -17.08 12.94 -5.00
CA VAL A 90 -16.94 14.36 -5.35
C VAL A 90 -16.21 15.07 -4.21
N GLY A 91 -15.07 15.68 -4.53
CA GLY A 91 -14.29 16.44 -3.56
C GLY A 91 -13.85 15.64 -2.34
N MET A 92 -13.91 16.27 -1.17
CA MET A 92 -13.52 15.69 0.13
C MET A 92 -14.69 14.94 0.81
N SER A 93 -15.70 14.54 0.04
CA SER A 93 -16.87 13.81 0.56
C SER A 93 -16.67 12.30 0.53
N SER A 94 -17.57 11.56 1.20
CA SER A 94 -17.63 10.10 1.17
C SER A 94 -17.75 9.53 -0.24
N THR A 95 -17.22 8.31 -0.45
CA THR A 95 -17.49 7.55 -1.67
C THR A 95 -18.87 6.90 -1.59
N MET A 96 -19.76 7.28 -2.50
CA MET A 96 -21.10 6.73 -2.63
C MET A 96 -21.06 5.43 -3.46
N VAL A 97 -21.76 4.41 -2.99
CA VAL A 97 -21.87 3.12 -3.66
C VAL A 97 -23.32 2.92 -4.11
N TRP A 98 -23.53 2.85 -5.41
CA TRP A 98 -24.83 2.68 -6.04
C TRP A 98 -24.98 1.28 -6.60
N ASN A 99 -26.15 0.68 -6.47
CA ASN A 99 -26.57 -0.48 -7.23
C ASN A 99 -27.36 0.00 -8.44
N LEU A 100 -26.81 -0.13 -9.65
CA LEU A 100 -27.48 0.37 -10.86
C LEU A 100 -28.62 -0.53 -11.32
N ASN A 101 -28.59 -1.81 -10.98
CA ASN A 101 -29.70 -2.74 -11.26
C ASN A 101 -30.94 -2.37 -10.45
N LYS A 102 -30.76 -1.94 -9.20
CA LYS A 102 -31.83 -1.49 -8.30
C LYS A 102 -32.08 0.02 -8.31
N GLU A 103 -31.26 0.79 -9.03
CA GLU A 103 -31.23 2.26 -9.01
C GLU A 103 -31.20 2.86 -7.59
N GLN A 104 -30.42 2.25 -6.68
CA GLN A 104 -30.41 2.60 -5.25
C GLN A 104 -29.01 2.91 -4.73
N LEU A 105 -28.92 3.92 -3.86
CA LEU A 105 -27.72 4.16 -3.04
C LEU A 105 -27.64 3.11 -1.94
N LEU A 106 -26.64 2.24 -2.00
CA LEU A 106 -26.43 1.16 -1.03
C LEU A 106 -25.70 1.61 0.22
N SER A 107 -24.64 2.40 0.04
CA SER A 107 -23.79 2.82 1.15
C SER A 107 -23.00 4.09 0.84
N SER A 108 -22.56 4.73 1.91
CA SER A 108 -21.62 5.84 1.89
C SER A 108 -20.39 5.41 2.68
N VAL A 109 -19.26 5.28 1.99
CA VAL A 109 -17.97 4.92 2.61
C VAL A 109 -17.27 6.22 3.00
N PRO A 110 -17.09 6.51 4.31
CA PRO A 110 -16.41 7.72 4.74
C PRO A 110 -14.94 7.69 4.30
N LEU A 111 -14.43 8.86 3.91
CA LEU A 111 -13.00 8.98 3.58
C LEU A 111 -12.17 8.84 4.85
N ALA A 112 -11.17 7.97 4.81
CA ALA A 112 -10.14 7.89 5.85
C ALA A 112 -9.06 8.99 5.70
N SER A 113 -9.25 9.96 4.80
CA SER A 113 -8.30 11.04 4.49
C SER A 113 -9.02 12.39 4.46
N ALA A 114 -8.34 13.46 4.87
CA ALA A 114 -8.81 14.83 4.66
C ALA A 114 -8.57 15.33 3.21
N CYS A 115 -8.14 14.46 2.29
CA CYS A 115 -7.88 14.82 0.89
C CYS A 115 -8.95 14.27 -0.06
N SER A 116 -9.19 14.97 -1.17
CA SER A 116 -10.14 14.54 -2.19
C SER A 116 -9.58 13.41 -3.06
N ILE A 117 -10.49 12.59 -3.59
CA ILE A 117 -10.18 11.51 -4.52
C ILE A 117 -9.92 12.08 -5.92
N SER A 118 -8.77 11.73 -6.52
CA SER A 118 -8.40 12.01 -7.92
C SER A 118 -8.93 10.97 -8.89
N ALA A 119 -8.95 9.71 -8.47
CA ALA A 119 -9.13 8.57 -9.36
C ALA A 119 -9.79 7.40 -8.61
N LEU A 120 -10.67 6.67 -9.29
CA LEU A 120 -11.31 5.45 -8.80
C LEU A 120 -11.10 4.33 -9.81
N ALA A 121 -10.85 3.13 -9.28
CA ALA A 121 -10.71 1.90 -10.05
C ALA A 121 -11.39 0.75 -9.29
N ALA A 122 -12.55 0.30 -9.77
CA ALA A 122 -13.26 -0.85 -9.24
C ALA A 122 -12.66 -2.15 -9.81
N SER A 123 -12.58 -3.18 -8.97
CA SER A 123 -12.11 -4.49 -9.39
C SER A 123 -13.14 -5.15 -10.31
N GLN A 124 -12.80 -5.52 -11.54
CA GLN A 124 -13.75 -6.27 -12.38
C GLN A 124 -13.86 -7.76 -12.00
N VAL A 125 -13.00 -8.24 -11.09
CA VAL A 125 -12.91 -9.66 -10.68
C VAL A 125 -13.46 -9.90 -9.27
N HIS A 126 -13.32 -8.93 -8.38
CA HIS A 126 -13.69 -9.05 -6.97
C HIS A 126 -14.79 -8.05 -6.61
N GLY A 127 -16.04 -8.52 -6.63
CA GLY A 127 -17.23 -7.78 -6.21
C GLY A 127 -17.05 -7.01 -4.91
N GLY A 128 -17.35 -5.71 -4.93
CA GLY A 128 -17.28 -4.84 -3.75
C GLY A 128 -15.90 -4.29 -3.39
N GLN A 129 -14.86 -4.57 -4.18
CA GLN A 129 -13.52 -4.02 -3.97
C GLN A 129 -13.21 -2.92 -4.98
N PHE A 130 -12.61 -1.83 -4.49
CA PHE A 130 -12.12 -0.74 -5.34
C PHE A 130 -10.87 -0.08 -4.76
N ALA A 131 -10.09 0.53 -5.64
CA ALA A 131 -8.96 1.38 -5.32
C ALA A 131 -9.33 2.85 -5.53
N ALA A 132 -8.91 3.73 -4.63
CA ALA A 132 -9.06 5.18 -4.79
C ALA A 132 -7.70 5.87 -4.66
N GLY A 133 -7.36 6.71 -5.63
CA GLY A 133 -6.24 7.64 -5.56
C GLY A 133 -6.66 9.00 -5.04
N PHE A 134 -5.79 9.64 -4.28
CA PHE A 134 -6.04 10.88 -3.57
C PHE A 134 -5.09 11.99 -4.05
N MET A 135 -5.50 13.25 -3.86
CA MET A 135 -4.68 14.42 -4.18
C MET A 135 -3.36 14.50 -3.41
N ASP A 136 -3.28 13.87 -2.24
CA ASP A 136 -2.04 13.74 -1.46
C ASP A 136 -1.02 12.77 -2.10
N GLY A 137 -1.40 12.08 -3.18
CA GLY A 137 -0.59 11.06 -3.84
C GLY A 137 -0.78 9.66 -3.30
N SER A 138 -1.65 9.47 -2.30
CA SER A 138 -1.98 8.17 -1.74
C SER A 138 -2.96 7.39 -2.60
N VAL A 139 -2.87 6.07 -2.56
CA VAL A 139 -3.85 5.13 -3.06
C VAL A 139 -4.31 4.23 -1.93
N ARG A 140 -5.60 3.98 -1.88
CA ARG A 140 -6.22 3.20 -0.81
C ARG A 140 -7.10 2.13 -1.41
N LEU A 141 -7.10 0.96 -0.77
CA LEU A 141 -7.94 -0.17 -1.13
C LEU A 141 -9.11 -0.28 -0.16
N TYR A 142 -10.30 -0.37 -0.72
CA TYR A 142 -11.56 -0.47 -0.01
C TYR A 142 -12.26 -1.79 -0.34
N ASP A 143 -12.98 -2.31 0.65
CA ASP A 143 -13.87 -3.45 0.50
C ASP A 143 -15.18 -3.11 1.19
N ILE A 144 -16.23 -2.84 0.42
CA ILE A 144 -17.52 -2.35 0.94
C ILE A 144 -18.26 -3.38 1.79
N ARG A 145 -17.81 -4.63 1.76
CA ARG A 145 -18.41 -5.74 2.52
C ARG A 145 -17.90 -5.77 3.96
N THR A 146 -16.87 -5.01 4.32
CA THR A 146 -16.36 -4.96 5.69
C THR A 146 -16.97 -3.79 6.48
N PRO A 147 -17.28 -3.96 7.78
CA PRO A 147 -17.94 -2.92 8.59
C PRO A 147 -17.17 -1.61 8.72
N LYS A 148 -15.85 -1.62 8.49
CA LYS A 148 -14.98 -0.43 8.51
C LYS A 148 -14.60 0.09 7.12
N GLY A 149 -14.96 -0.60 6.03
CA GLY A 149 -14.78 -0.23 4.62
C GLY A 149 -13.34 -0.12 4.09
N PHE A 150 -12.37 0.25 4.93
CA PHE A 150 -10.98 0.52 4.57
C PHE A 150 -10.06 -0.65 4.97
N LYS A 151 -9.21 -1.12 4.04
CA LYS A 151 -8.29 -2.25 4.29
C LYS A 151 -6.81 -1.87 4.24
N ARG A 152 -6.38 -0.92 3.40
CA ARG A 152 -4.93 -0.61 3.21
C ARG A 152 -4.67 0.73 2.51
N THR A 153 -3.60 1.44 2.88
CA THR A 153 -3.08 2.65 2.18
C THR A 153 -1.72 2.34 1.52
N THR A 154 -1.42 2.96 0.38
CA THR A 154 -0.17 2.81 -0.40
C THR A 154 0.08 4.10 -1.19
N ASN A 155 1.23 4.78 -1.04
CA ASN A 155 1.52 6.03 -1.78
C ASN A 155 2.01 5.77 -3.22
N ILE A 156 1.38 6.41 -4.22
CA ILE A 156 1.61 6.16 -5.66
C ILE A 156 2.78 6.94 -6.26
N LYS A 157 3.23 8.05 -5.65
CA LYS A 157 4.42 8.79 -6.14
C LYS A 157 5.65 7.87 -6.30
N ASN A 158 5.80 6.90 -5.40
CA ASN A 158 6.88 5.91 -5.43
C ASN A 158 6.68 4.83 -6.51
N LYS A 159 5.44 4.61 -6.97
CA LYS A 159 5.11 3.58 -7.95
C LYS A 159 5.13 4.10 -9.40
N VAL A 160 4.81 5.37 -9.64
CA VAL A 160 4.82 5.97 -10.99
C VAL A 160 6.24 6.28 -11.46
N MET A 161 7.14 6.75 -10.60
CA MET A 161 8.58 6.87 -10.92
C MET A 161 9.18 5.52 -11.30
N ASN A 162 8.84 4.47 -10.54
CA ASN A 162 9.23 3.09 -10.85
C ASN A 162 8.58 2.53 -12.13
N THR A 163 7.35 2.93 -12.46
CA THR A 163 6.64 2.45 -13.66
C THR A 163 7.11 3.15 -14.94
N LEU A 164 7.49 4.44 -14.86
CA LEU A 164 8.09 5.18 -15.98
C LEU A 164 9.51 4.69 -16.28
N ALA A 165 10.30 4.37 -15.25
CA ALA A 165 11.58 3.66 -15.42
C ALA A 165 11.38 2.29 -16.10
N ASN A 166 10.31 1.56 -15.76
CA ASN A 166 10.02 0.25 -16.32
C ASN A 166 9.47 0.27 -17.77
N ASN A 167 8.78 1.33 -18.21
CA ASN A 167 8.22 1.41 -19.56
C ASN A 167 9.22 1.89 -20.62
N PHE A 168 10.22 2.69 -20.23
CA PHE A 168 11.36 3.02 -21.11
C PHE A 168 12.16 1.76 -21.48
N ASN A 169 12.28 0.81 -20.55
CA ASN A 169 12.92 -0.49 -20.76
C ASN A 169 12.10 -1.49 -21.59
N ARG A 170 10.79 -1.25 -21.77
CA ARG A 170 9.87 -2.21 -22.43
C ARG A 170 9.93 -2.17 -23.97
N ARG A 171 10.71 -1.27 -24.59
CA ARG A 171 10.98 -1.28 -26.04
C ARG A 171 12.07 -2.26 -26.48
N ILE A 172 12.73 -2.96 -25.55
CA ILE A 172 13.75 -3.97 -25.88
C ILE A 172 13.38 -5.29 -25.18
N ARG A 173 12.63 -6.12 -25.93
CA ARG A 173 12.44 -7.61 -25.90
C ARG A 173 12.22 -8.36 -24.55
N THR A 174 11.25 -9.29 -24.59
CA THR A 174 10.95 -10.40 -23.66
C THR A 174 12.10 -11.43 -23.56
N PRO A 175 12.30 -12.18 -22.44
CA PRO A 175 11.35 -13.17 -21.88
C PRO A 175 11.04 -13.08 -20.36
N ASP A 176 9.82 -13.53 -20.02
CA ASP A 176 9.23 -13.93 -18.72
C ASP A 176 9.48 -13.13 -17.41
N SER A 177 8.52 -12.26 -17.11
CA SER A 177 8.44 -11.41 -15.91
C SER A 177 8.23 -12.13 -14.56
N ASN A 178 7.75 -13.38 -14.57
CA ASN A 178 7.56 -14.15 -13.33
C ASN A 178 8.90 -14.69 -12.80
N ASN A 179 9.80 -15.15 -13.68
CA ASN A 179 11.12 -15.64 -13.29
C ASN A 179 12.01 -14.53 -12.71
N GLN A 180 11.95 -13.31 -13.23
CA GLN A 180 12.75 -12.20 -12.67
C GLN A 180 12.25 -11.72 -11.29
N ARG A 181 10.94 -11.70 -11.03
CA ARG A 181 10.41 -11.35 -9.69
C ARG A 181 10.71 -12.41 -8.65
N GLN A 182 10.66 -13.68 -9.04
CA GLN A 182 11.07 -14.79 -8.19
C GLN A 182 12.57 -14.75 -7.93
N ASN A 183 13.40 -14.50 -8.95
CA ASN A 183 14.84 -14.31 -8.79
C ASN A 183 15.19 -13.09 -7.93
N HIS A 184 14.47 -11.97 -8.04
CA HIS A 184 14.71 -10.78 -7.21
C HIS A 184 14.31 -10.99 -5.74
N ARG A 185 13.18 -11.65 -5.48
CA ARG A 185 12.82 -12.07 -4.12
C ARG A 185 13.85 -13.05 -3.55
N ASN A 186 14.25 -14.04 -4.33
CA ASN A 186 15.29 -15.00 -3.94
C ASN A 186 16.63 -14.30 -3.64
N MET A 187 17.00 -13.23 -4.35
CA MET A 187 18.24 -12.49 -4.10
C MET A 187 18.19 -11.64 -2.82
N ALA A 188 17.08 -10.96 -2.54
CA ALA A 188 16.92 -10.20 -1.31
C ALA A 188 16.78 -11.11 -0.07
N GLU A 189 16.15 -12.28 -0.24
CA GLU A 189 15.99 -13.29 0.81
C GLU A 189 17.34 -13.90 1.23
N LYS A 190 18.29 -14.07 0.29
CA LYS A 190 19.68 -14.47 0.61
C LYS A 190 20.43 -13.47 1.52
N LEU A 191 19.97 -12.22 1.59
CA LEU A 191 20.57 -11.19 2.44
C LEU A 191 19.73 -10.91 3.70
N ALA A 192 18.64 -11.64 3.90
CA ALA A 192 17.89 -11.61 5.15
C ALA A 192 18.78 -12.09 6.32
N PRO A 193 18.45 -11.72 7.56
CA PRO A 193 19.19 -12.22 8.72
C PRO A 193 19.08 -13.74 8.81
N GLU A 194 20.19 -14.45 8.59
CA GLU A 194 20.23 -15.92 8.69
C GLU A 194 20.15 -16.40 10.15
N LYS A 195 20.60 -15.56 11.08
CA LYS A 195 20.69 -15.88 12.50
C LYS A 195 20.23 -14.70 13.35
N ARG A 196 19.46 -15.01 14.39
CA ARG A 196 19.09 -14.05 15.44
C ARG A 196 20.21 -13.94 16.47
N HIS A 197 20.44 -12.73 16.94
CA HIS A 197 21.30 -12.44 18.07
C HIS A 197 20.53 -12.74 19.36
N SER A 198 21.21 -13.24 20.38
CA SER A 198 20.58 -13.57 21.66
C SER A 198 21.19 -12.73 22.78
N PHE A 199 20.35 -12.16 23.64
CA PHE A 199 20.78 -11.52 24.87
C PHE A 199 20.45 -12.40 26.08
N PHE A 200 21.45 -12.60 26.93
CA PHE A 200 21.34 -13.39 28.16
C PHE A 200 21.59 -12.50 29.38
N HIS A 201 20.81 -12.73 30.43
CA HIS A 201 21.06 -12.19 31.76
C HIS A 201 21.30 -13.38 32.70
N GLY A 202 22.57 -13.58 33.10
CA GLY A 202 22.99 -14.82 33.73
C GLY A 202 22.82 -16.01 32.79
N SER A 203 22.10 -17.04 33.21
CA SER A 203 21.78 -18.22 32.40
C SER A 203 20.46 -18.10 31.62
N GLN A 204 19.70 -17.03 31.83
CA GLN A 204 18.38 -16.85 31.22
C GLN A 204 18.48 -16.07 29.91
N LYS A 205 17.97 -16.63 28.82
CA LYS A 205 17.77 -15.91 27.56
C LYS A 205 16.64 -14.90 27.73
N VAL A 206 16.94 -13.61 27.62
CA VAL A 206 15.98 -12.52 27.83
C VAL A 206 15.20 -12.25 26.56
N PHE A 207 15.91 -12.08 25.44
CA PHE A 207 15.32 -11.92 24.12
C PHE A 207 16.28 -12.36 23.03
N GLU A 208 15.72 -12.66 21.86
CA GLU A 208 16.43 -12.77 20.60
C GLU A 208 16.05 -11.60 19.71
N TRP A 209 16.91 -11.23 18.78
CA TRP A 209 16.62 -10.14 17.87
C TRP A 209 17.36 -10.25 16.56
N ASP A 210 16.80 -9.62 15.54
CA ASP A 210 17.42 -9.40 14.24
C ASP A 210 17.04 -8.00 13.73
N GLN A 211 17.64 -7.57 12.62
CA GLN A 211 17.27 -6.30 12.00
C GLN A 211 17.38 -6.36 10.48
N THR A 212 16.70 -5.45 9.82
CA THR A 212 16.89 -5.12 8.41
C THR A 212 17.22 -3.64 8.28
N LEU A 213 17.29 -3.11 7.07
CA LEU A 213 17.40 -1.66 6.88
C LEU A 213 16.21 -0.91 7.49
N ASP A 214 15.04 -1.52 7.47
CA ASP A 214 13.78 -0.86 7.84
C ASP A 214 13.36 -1.15 9.29
N GLU A 215 13.65 -2.35 9.79
CA GLU A 215 13.04 -2.87 11.01
C GLU A 215 14.07 -3.46 11.99
N VAL A 216 13.72 -3.49 13.27
CA VAL A 216 14.35 -4.33 14.30
C VAL A 216 13.27 -5.25 14.86
N ASN A 217 13.52 -6.55 14.88
CA ASN A 217 12.60 -7.54 15.44
C ASN A 217 13.14 -8.05 16.76
N MET A 218 12.30 -8.09 17.79
CA MET A 218 12.60 -8.72 19.07
C MET A 218 11.68 -9.91 19.30
N TYR A 219 12.22 -10.98 19.86
CA TYR A 219 11.52 -12.22 20.17
C TYR A 219 11.75 -12.57 21.63
N ILE A 220 10.67 -12.59 22.41
CA ILE A 220 10.71 -12.82 23.86
C ILE A 220 9.88 -14.07 24.15
N ASN A 221 10.49 -15.08 24.74
CA ASN A 221 9.78 -16.27 25.20
C ASN A 221 8.86 -15.88 26.36
N LEU A 222 7.57 -16.22 26.24
CA LEU A 222 6.59 -15.94 27.28
C LEU A 222 6.63 -17.02 28.38
N PRO A 223 6.38 -16.64 29.65
CA PRO A 223 6.20 -17.61 30.73
C PRO A 223 5.05 -18.59 30.43
N THR A 224 5.30 -19.88 30.64
CA THR A 224 4.28 -20.92 30.46
C THR A 224 3.16 -20.80 31.51
N GLY A 225 1.94 -21.16 31.12
CA GLY A 225 0.78 -21.16 32.01
C GLY A 225 0.09 -19.80 32.22
N VAL A 226 0.59 -18.72 31.59
CA VAL A 226 -0.06 -17.40 31.61
C VAL A 226 -0.96 -17.25 30.38
N PRO A 227 -2.25 -16.90 30.52
CA PRO A 227 -3.11 -16.63 29.38
C PRO A 227 -2.58 -15.48 28.51
N THR A 228 -2.44 -15.72 27.20
CA THR A 228 -1.83 -14.77 26.24
C THR A 228 -2.47 -13.38 26.25
N LYS A 229 -3.79 -13.29 26.50
CA LYS A 229 -4.56 -12.02 26.57
C LYS A 229 -4.15 -11.08 27.70
N LEU A 230 -3.42 -11.59 28.70
CA LEU A 230 -2.92 -10.79 29.81
C LEU A 230 -1.62 -10.08 29.47
N PHE A 231 -0.86 -10.56 28.47
CA PHE A 231 0.34 -9.86 28.03
C PHE A 231 -0.03 -8.58 27.29
N TYR A 232 0.84 -7.58 27.43
CA TYR A 232 0.77 -6.35 26.67
C TYR A 232 2.18 -5.88 26.32
N CYS A 233 2.28 -5.16 25.20
CA CYS A 233 3.45 -4.39 24.83
C CYS A 233 3.02 -2.97 24.45
N LYS A 234 3.72 -1.97 24.97
CA LYS A 234 3.57 -0.56 24.60
C LYS A 234 4.85 -0.13 23.91
N ILE A 235 4.70 0.40 22.71
CA ILE A 235 5.81 0.91 21.90
C ILE A 235 5.64 2.43 21.82
N GLN A 236 6.64 3.16 22.29
CA GLN A 236 6.75 4.60 22.15
C GLN A 236 7.98 4.94 21.28
N SER A 237 8.10 6.20 20.88
CA SER A 237 9.14 6.65 19.94
C SER A 237 10.54 6.16 20.31
N LYS A 238 10.96 6.20 21.57
CA LYS A 238 12.28 5.71 22.01
C LYS A 238 12.19 4.74 23.20
N HIS A 239 11.07 4.07 23.39
CA HIS A 239 10.83 3.30 24.62
C HIS A 239 9.91 2.10 24.38
N VAL A 240 10.19 0.98 25.06
CA VAL A 240 9.38 -0.24 25.00
C VAL A 240 9.08 -0.78 26.40
N GLU A 241 7.81 -1.08 26.62
CA GLU A 241 7.29 -1.64 27.87
C GLU A 241 6.57 -2.96 27.56
N VAL A 242 6.97 -4.05 28.20
CA VAL A 242 6.32 -5.36 28.11
C VAL A 242 5.95 -5.85 29.51
N GLY A 243 4.72 -6.33 29.67
CA GLY A 243 4.23 -6.78 30.97
C GLY A 243 3.03 -7.71 30.90
N ILE A 244 2.64 -8.19 32.08
CA ILE A 244 1.41 -8.96 32.31
C ILE A 244 0.45 -8.06 33.08
N LYS A 245 -0.77 -7.87 32.58
CA LYS A 245 -1.80 -7.03 33.22
C LYS A 245 -1.97 -7.41 34.69
N GLY A 246 -1.94 -6.39 35.56
CA GLY A 246 -2.02 -6.56 37.01
C GLY A 246 -0.67 -6.69 37.72
N ASN A 247 0.45 -6.77 36.98
CA ASN A 247 1.80 -6.80 37.52
C ASN A 247 2.65 -5.63 36.99
N PRO A 248 3.74 -5.26 37.67
CA PRO A 248 4.76 -4.38 37.09
C PRO A 248 5.30 -4.93 35.75
N PRO A 249 5.65 -4.07 34.78
CA PRO A 249 6.24 -4.52 33.53
C PRO A 249 7.58 -5.20 33.79
N TYR A 250 7.79 -6.36 33.16
CA TYR A 250 9.04 -7.12 33.32
C TYR A 250 10.12 -6.68 32.32
N MET A 251 9.75 -5.90 31.30
CA MET A 251 10.68 -5.17 30.44
C MET A 251 10.18 -3.73 30.34
N ASN A 252 11.03 -2.77 30.65
CA ASN A 252 10.69 -1.35 30.67
C ASN A 252 11.97 -0.55 30.41
N HIS A 253 12.30 -0.36 29.14
CA HIS A 253 13.60 0.15 28.73
C HIS A 253 13.50 1.08 27.52
N ASP A 254 14.49 1.97 27.43
CA ASP A 254 14.67 2.80 26.26
C ASP A 254 15.24 1.98 25.09
N LEU A 255 14.75 2.30 23.89
CA LEU A 255 15.22 1.72 22.64
C LEU A 255 16.53 2.39 22.23
N TYR A 256 17.38 1.65 21.53
CA TYR A 256 18.66 2.18 21.04
C TYR A 256 18.50 3.44 20.17
N SER A 257 17.48 3.48 19.32
CA SER A 257 17.16 4.66 18.50
C SER A 257 15.65 4.80 18.32
N PRO A 258 15.12 5.98 17.93
CA PRO A 258 13.69 6.15 17.79
C PRO A 258 13.05 5.34 16.65
N VAL A 259 11.77 5.01 16.82
CA VAL A 259 10.95 4.20 15.92
C VAL A 259 9.69 4.95 15.49
N LYS A 260 9.10 4.55 14.36
CA LYS A 260 7.79 5.02 13.89
C LYS A 260 6.71 4.23 14.61
N THR A 261 6.07 4.83 15.62
CA THR A 261 5.12 4.13 16.50
C THR A 261 3.86 3.64 15.79
N ASP A 262 3.44 4.33 14.73
CA ASP A 262 2.30 3.97 13.88
C ASP A 262 2.56 2.77 12.96
N SER A 263 3.83 2.51 12.65
CA SER A 263 4.28 1.36 11.83
C SER A 263 4.90 0.23 12.65
N SER A 264 5.08 0.43 13.96
CA SER A 264 5.62 -0.59 14.87
C SER A 264 4.46 -1.34 15.53
N PHE A 265 4.59 -2.66 15.67
CA PHE A 265 3.54 -3.50 16.23
C PHE A 265 4.13 -4.72 16.94
N TRP A 266 3.27 -5.48 17.61
CA TRP A 266 3.66 -6.73 18.25
C TRP A 266 2.58 -7.79 18.05
N THR A 267 3.00 -9.04 18.02
CA THR A 267 2.16 -10.24 17.93
C THR A 267 2.62 -11.28 18.94
N ILE A 268 1.76 -12.24 19.25
CA ILE A 268 2.12 -13.42 20.02
C ILE A 268 1.83 -14.63 19.15
N GLU A 269 2.86 -15.42 18.87
CA GLU A 269 2.80 -16.64 18.07
C GLU A 269 3.63 -17.72 18.77
N ASP A 270 3.08 -18.92 18.96
CA ASP A 270 3.77 -20.08 19.56
C ASP A 270 4.52 -19.77 20.87
N ASP A 271 3.85 -19.09 21.81
CA ASP A 271 4.40 -18.63 23.10
C ASP A 271 5.60 -17.67 23.00
N ILE A 272 5.80 -17.05 21.83
CA ILE A 272 6.80 -16.02 21.58
C ILE A 272 6.09 -14.68 21.34
N LEU A 273 6.46 -13.68 22.13
CA LEU A 273 6.12 -12.28 21.85
C LEU A 273 7.10 -11.75 20.80
N HIS A 274 6.58 -11.45 19.61
CA HIS A 274 7.33 -10.83 18.52
C HIS A 274 7.01 -9.35 18.46
N ILE A 275 8.02 -8.50 18.65
CA ILE A 275 7.92 -7.03 18.57
C ILE A 275 8.64 -6.58 17.30
N THR A 276 7.91 -5.97 16.36
CA THR A 276 8.47 -5.37 15.14
C THR A 276 8.55 -3.85 15.32
N LEU A 277 9.78 -3.34 15.35
CA LEU A 277 10.10 -1.93 15.53
C LEU A 277 10.51 -1.32 14.19
N GLN A 278 9.67 -0.45 13.62
CA GLN A 278 10.01 0.28 12.40
C GLN A 278 11.00 1.39 12.73
N LYS A 279 12.24 1.29 12.24
CA LYS A 279 13.27 2.32 12.44
C LYS A 279 12.76 3.66 11.91
N ARG A 280 12.90 4.73 12.71
CA ARG A 280 12.66 6.09 12.22
C ARG A 280 13.70 6.47 11.18
N ASP A 281 14.93 6.06 11.44
CA ASP A 281 16.10 6.30 10.61
C ASP A 281 16.47 5.03 9.82
N LYS A 282 15.92 4.89 8.61
CA LYS A 282 16.20 3.74 7.73
C LYS A 282 17.70 3.57 7.50
N GLY A 283 18.17 2.33 7.58
CA GLY A 283 19.55 1.92 7.39
C GLY A 283 20.49 2.18 8.56
N GLN A 284 20.00 2.77 9.66
CA GLN A 284 20.82 2.83 10.88
C GLN A 284 21.04 1.41 11.40
N THR A 285 22.30 1.00 11.54
CA THR A 285 22.67 -0.26 12.20
C THR A 285 22.50 -0.11 13.70
N TRP A 286 21.68 -0.98 14.31
CA TRP A 286 21.52 -1.03 15.76
C TRP A 286 22.48 -2.07 16.32
N SER A 287 23.21 -1.72 17.38
CA SER A 287 24.05 -2.70 18.10
C SER A 287 23.25 -3.57 19.07
N SER A 288 22.01 -3.14 19.39
CA SER A 288 21.02 -3.86 20.18
C SER A 288 19.66 -3.16 20.03
N PRO A 289 18.51 -3.85 20.25
CA PRO A 289 17.20 -3.23 20.38
C PRO A 289 17.08 -2.30 21.59
N ILE A 290 17.76 -2.65 22.69
CA ILE A 290 17.65 -1.98 23.98
C ILE A 290 18.92 -1.16 24.26
N GLU A 291 18.74 0.09 24.67
CA GLU A 291 19.84 0.99 25.00
C GLU A 291 20.67 0.43 26.16
N GLY A 292 21.97 0.20 25.91
CA GLY A 292 22.93 -0.26 26.91
C GLY A 292 22.86 -1.76 27.29
N GLN A 293 22.01 -2.56 26.67
CA GLN A 293 21.90 -4.00 26.94
C GLN A 293 22.10 -4.83 25.68
N GLY A 294 22.69 -6.03 25.78
CA GLY A 294 22.76 -6.97 24.65
C GLY A 294 23.49 -6.44 23.41
N GLN A 295 24.44 -5.51 23.60
CA GLN A 295 25.26 -4.98 22.52
C GLN A 295 26.03 -6.11 21.85
N LEU A 296 26.01 -6.12 20.51
CA LEU A 296 26.88 -6.99 19.73
C LEU A 296 28.34 -6.72 20.06
N ASP A 297 29.14 -7.78 20.08
CA ASP A 297 30.58 -7.64 20.08
C ASP A 297 31.04 -6.98 18.75
N PRO A 298 32.23 -6.36 18.73
CA PRO A 298 32.71 -5.63 17.56
C PRO A 298 32.74 -6.44 16.25
N TYR A 299 32.97 -7.76 16.34
CA TYR A 299 32.99 -8.62 15.16
C TYR A 299 31.59 -8.88 14.63
N ALA A 300 30.65 -9.26 15.50
CA ALA A 300 29.25 -9.44 15.12
C ALA A 300 28.62 -8.14 14.60
N ALA A 301 28.96 -7.00 15.19
CA ALA A 301 28.52 -5.69 14.72
C ALA A 301 29.05 -5.36 13.31
N ASP A 302 30.32 -5.66 13.02
CA ASP A 302 30.92 -5.48 11.69
C ASP A 302 30.29 -6.41 10.64
N VAL A 303 30.04 -7.67 10.98
CA VAL A 303 29.35 -8.64 10.12
C VAL A 303 27.94 -8.13 9.78
N GLU A 304 27.21 -7.66 10.78
CA GLU A 304 25.84 -7.18 10.60
C GLU A 304 25.79 -5.88 9.79
N GLN A 305 26.73 -4.96 10.02
CA GLN A 305 26.86 -3.74 9.23
C GLN A 305 27.15 -4.05 7.75
N LYS A 306 28.05 -5.01 7.47
CA LYS A 306 28.32 -5.49 6.11
C LYS A 306 27.07 -6.08 5.46
N ARG A 307 26.33 -6.91 6.18
CA ARG A 307 25.08 -7.51 5.67
C ARG A 307 24.05 -6.44 5.32
N LEU A 308 23.83 -5.46 6.20
CA LEU A 308 22.93 -4.34 5.93
C LEU A 308 23.39 -3.49 4.74
N MET A 309 24.70 -3.29 4.58
CA MET A 309 25.25 -2.59 3.42
C MET A 309 25.01 -3.36 2.12
N LEU A 310 25.19 -4.68 2.10
CA LEU A 310 24.83 -5.51 0.94
C LEU A 310 23.33 -5.49 0.67
N GLN A 311 22.51 -5.58 1.72
CA GLN A 311 21.06 -5.43 1.59
C GLN A 311 20.70 -4.11 0.92
N ARG A 312 21.36 -3.01 1.31
CA ARG A 312 21.15 -1.69 0.72
C ARG A 312 21.53 -1.67 -0.76
N PHE A 313 22.72 -2.15 -1.09
CA PHE A 313 23.16 -2.22 -2.49
C PHE A 313 22.21 -3.07 -3.35
N GLN A 314 21.70 -4.18 -2.78
CA GLN A 314 20.75 -5.05 -3.43
C GLN A 314 19.39 -4.35 -3.67
N GLU A 315 18.91 -3.54 -2.72
CA GLU A 315 17.70 -2.71 -2.86
C GLU A 315 17.88 -1.59 -3.91
N GLU A 316 19.06 -0.95 -3.94
CA GLU A 316 19.35 0.18 -4.85
C GLU A 316 19.65 -0.26 -6.28
N ASN A 317 20.11 -1.51 -6.50
CA ASN A 317 20.55 -2.00 -7.80
C ASN A 317 19.81 -3.30 -8.19
N PRO A 318 18.49 -3.23 -8.50
CA PRO A 318 17.68 -4.39 -8.86
C PRO A 318 18.13 -4.95 -10.23
N GLY A 319 18.94 -6.02 -10.21
CA GLY A 319 19.49 -6.67 -11.41
C GLY A 319 20.87 -7.27 -11.22
N PHE A 320 21.57 -6.90 -10.15
CA PHE A 320 22.84 -7.49 -9.73
C PHE A 320 22.62 -8.35 -8.47
N ASP A 321 23.35 -9.45 -8.32
CA ASP A 321 23.35 -10.29 -7.12
C ASP A 321 24.55 -9.91 -6.24
N PHE A 322 24.30 -9.27 -5.10
CA PHE A 322 25.34 -8.91 -4.14
C PHE A 322 25.47 -9.90 -2.98
N SER A 323 24.73 -11.01 -2.98
CA SER A 323 24.76 -11.99 -1.88
C SER A 323 26.12 -12.65 -1.65
N GLN A 324 27.00 -12.65 -2.66
CA GLN A 324 28.36 -13.18 -2.59
C GLN A 324 29.43 -12.07 -2.60
N ALA A 325 29.03 -10.81 -2.55
CA ALA A 325 29.97 -9.69 -2.57
C ALA A 325 30.71 -9.58 -1.24
N GLN A 326 31.99 -9.21 -1.30
CA GLN A 326 32.85 -9.03 -0.14
C GLN A 326 33.30 -7.58 -0.03
N PHE A 327 33.46 -7.10 1.21
CA PHE A 327 34.06 -5.80 1.48
C PHE A 327 35.56 -5.94 1.68
N SER A 328 36.34 -5.17 0.92
CA SER A 328 37.75 -4.93 1.23
C SER A 328 37.85 -3.72 2.17
N GLY A 329 38.19 -3.95 3.44
CA GLY A 329 38.37 -2.90 4.45
C GLY A 329 37.15 -2.64 5.32
N ASN A 330 37.09 -1.45 5.92
CA ASN A 330 36.03 -1.06 6.85
C ASN A 330 34.71 -0.85 6.09
N CYS A 331 33.64 -1.47 6.57
CA CYS A 331 32.32 -1.23 6.01
C CYS A 331 31.83 0.16 6.44
N PRO A 332 31.40 1.03 5.50
CA PRO A 332 30.79 2.31 5.85
C PRO A 332 29.40 2.11 6.47
N ASP A 333 28.86 3.18 7.07
CA ASP A 333 27.52 3.19 7.63
C ASP A 333 26.46 3.13 6.50
N PRO A 334 25.57 2.11 6.48
CA PRO A 334 24.55 1.96 5.46
C PRO A 334 23.58 3.13 5.36
N ARG A 335 23.36 3.91 6.41
CA ARG A 335 22.48 5.08 6.38
C ARG A 335 23.10 6.26 5.63
N THR A 336 24.41 6.49 5.78
CA THR A 336 25.05 7.75 5.36
C THR A 336 25.92 7.61 4.12
N PHE A 337 26.32 6.39 3.75
CA PHE A 337 27.19 6.15 2.61
C PHE A 337 26.58 6.65 1.28
N MET A 338 27.42 7.17 0.38
CA MET A 338 27.05 7.66 -0.97
C MET A 338 25.86 8.62 -1.00
N GLY A 339 25.84 9.62 -0.11
CA GLY A 339 24.76 10.61 -0.04
C GLY A 339 23.55 10.17 0.79
N GLY A 340 23.67 9.00 1.43
CA GLY A 340 22.72 8.45 2.38
C GLY A 340 21.47 7.83 1.76
N ILE A 341 20.69 7.16 2.60
CA ILE A 341 19.39 6.61 2.21
C ILE A 341 18.41 7.77 2.11
N ARG A 342 17.72 7.88 0.97
CA ARG A 342 16.63 8.84 0.80
C ARG A 342 15.47 8.45 1.70
N SER A 343 15.23 9.24 2.75
CA SER A 343 14.04 9.10 3.60
C SER A 343 12.82 9.64 2.86
N ASP A 344 11.88 8.75 2.55
CA ASP A 344 10.55 9.06 1.98
C ASP A 344 9.66 9.85 2.94
#